data_AF-A0A442LUX1-F1
#
_entry.id   AF-A0A442LUX1-F1
#
_cell.length_a   1.000
_cell.length_b   1.000
_cell.length_c   1.000
_cell.angle_alpha   90.00
_cell.angle_beta   90.00
_cell.angle_gamma   90.00
#
_symmetry.space_group_name_H-M   'P 1'
#
loop_
_entity.id
_entity.type
_entity.pdbx_description
1 polymer ?
#
loop_
_entity_poly.entity_id
_entity_poly.type
_entity_poly.pdbx_seq_one_letter_code
_entity_poly.pdbx_strand_id
1 'polypeptide(L)' 'GSGKTTTLNVIAGFTEVSSGSLDVGGKSVIGVPAHKRNIGVVFQHYALFPHMTVSRNVAYPLTLRGIANP' A
#
# COMPACT_ATOMS: atom_id res chain seq x y z
N GLY A 1 21.94 -4.25 -4.24
CA GLY A 1 20.78 -4.63 -3.40
C GLY A 1 21.02 -4.20 -1.96
N SER A 2 20.59 -3.00 -1.60
CA SER A 2 20.73 -2.46 -0.24
C SER A 2 19.51 -2.71 0.66
N GLY A 3 18.57 -3.56 0.22
CA GLY A 3 17.38 -3.93 1.00
C GLY A 3 16.15 -3.02 0.89
N LYS A 4 16.21 -1.86 0.20
CA LYS A 4 15.08 -0.89 0.15
C LYS A 4 13.73 -1.51 -0.22
N THR A 5 13.67 -2.24 -1.34
CA THR A 5 12.44 -2.88 -1.81
C THR A 5 11.94 -3.91 -0.81
N THR A 6 12.85 -4.68 -0.20
CA THR A 6 12.53 -5.64 0.86
C THR A 6 11.91 -4.93 2.06
N THR A 7 12.51 -3.84 2.53
CA THR A 7 12.00 -3.04 3.65
C THR A 7 10.62 -2.46 3.34
N LEU A 8 10.43 -1.88 2.14
CA LEU A 8 9.13 -1.35 1.73
C LEU A 8 8.06 -2.45 1.62
N ASN A 9 8.42 -3.64 1.14
CA ASN A 9 7.50 -4.77 1.07
C ASN A 9 7.10 -5.28 2.45
N VAL A 10 8.02 -5.28 3.42
CA VAL A 10 7.72 -5.60 4.83
C VAL A 10 6.74 -4.60 5.43
N ILE A 11 6.96 -3.30 5.20
CA ILE A 11 6.05 -2.22 5.67
C ILE A 11 4.67 -2.36 5.01
N ALA A 12 4.62 -2.61 3.70
CA ALA A 12 3.38 -2.77 2.94
C ALA A 12 2.62 -4.07 3.27
N GLY A 13 3.29 -5.08 3.84
CA GLY A 13 2.69 -6.38 4.14
C GLY A 13 2.73 -7.37 2.98
N PHE A 14 3.64 -7.17 2.01
CA PHE A 14 3.93 -8.14 0.94
C PHE A 14 5.03 -9.14 1.33
N THR A 15 5.70 -8.91 2.45
CA THR A 15 6.72 -9.80 3.00
C THR A 15 6.57 -9.81 4.52
N GLU A 16 6.68 -10.99 5.14
CA GLU A 16 6.61 -11.10 6.60
C GLU A 16 7.91 -10.62 7.26
N VAL A 17 7.78 -10.05 8.46
CA VAL A 17 8.94 -9.69 9.27
C VAL A 17 9.49 -10.96 9.93
N SER A 18 10.79 -11.21 9.82
CA SER A 18 11.38 -12.40 10.44
C SER A 18 11.42 -12.30 11.97
N SER A 19 11.65 -11.11 12.51
CA SER A 19 11.69 -10.83 13.95
C SER A 19 11.62 -9.33 14.22
N GLY A 20 11.44 -8.94 15.49
CA GLY A 20 11.37 -7.54 15.92
C GLY A 20 9.95 -6.97 15.95
N SER A 21 9.85 -5.65 15.95
CA SER A 21 8.58 -4.92 15.94
C SER A 21 8.39 -4.13 14.65
N LEU A 22 7.13 -3.95 14.27
CA LEU A 22 6.74 -3.12 13.13
C LEU A 22 5.45 -2.37 13.49
N ASP A 23 5.59 -1.09 13.75
CA ASP A 23 4.50 -0.20 14.11
C ASP A 23 4.33 0.90 13.06
N VAL A 24 3.07 1.18 12.69
CA VAL A 24 2.70 2.27 11.79
C VAL A 24 1.68 3.14 12.49
N GLY A 25 1.98 4.43 12.67
CA GLY A 25 1.11 5.33 13.44
C GLY A 25 0.91 4.88 14.89
N GLY A 26 1.92 4.25 15.50
CA GLY A 26 1.87 3.75 16.89
C GLY A 26 1.07 2.45 17.09
N LYS A 27 0.64 1.79 16.01
CA LYS A 27 -0.06 0.50 16.07
C LYS A 27 0.76 -0.58 15.40
N SER A 28 0.86 -1.74 16.05
CA SER A 28 1.50 -2.90 15.43
C SER A 28 0.74 -3.34 14.19
N VAL A 29 1.49 -3.63 13.12
CA VAL A 29 0.95 -4.17 11.87
C VAL A 29 1.45 -5.58 11.57
N ILE A 30 2.09 -6.23 12.56
CA ILE A 30 2.47 -7.65 12.48
C ILE A 30 1.20 -8.50 12.34
N GLY A 31 1.17 -9.43 11.38
CA GLY A 31 -0.01 -10.26 11.10
C GLY A 31 -1.18 -9.53 10.43
N VAL A 32 -1.13 -8.21 10.28
CA VAL A 32 -2.17 -7.43 9.57
C VAL A 32 -1.97 -7.60 8.06
N PRO A 33 -2.96 -8.13 7.31
CA PRO A 33 -2.86 -8.26 5.86
C PRO A 33 -2.69 -6.89 5.17
N ALA A 34 -1.96 -6.84 4.05
CA ALA A 34 -1.62 -5.61 3.33
C ALA A 34 -2.83 -4.67 3.10
N HIS A 35 -3.96 -5.20 2.63
CA HIS A 35 -5.19 -4.43 2.35
C HIS A 35 -5.85 -3.83 3.61
N LYS A 36 -5.49 -4.29 4.81
CA LYS A 36 -5.99 -3.77 6.10
C LYS A 36 -5.01 -2.81 6.79
N ARG A 37 -3.79 -2.62 6.25
CA ARG A 37 -2.78 -1.73 6.86
C ARG A 37 -3.06 -0.24 6.62
N ASN A 38 -4.01 0.10 5.75
CA ASN A 38 -4.30 1.49 5.35
C ASN A 38 -3.07 2.23 4.79
N ILE A 39 -2.25 1.52 3.99
CA ILE A 39 -1.05 2.06 3.34
C ILE A 39 -1.27 2.04 1.82
N GLY A 40 -0.97 3.16 1.16
CA GLY A 40 -0.85 3.23 -0.30
C GLY A 40 0.60 3.00 -0.74
N VAL A 41 0.81 2.16 -1.74
CA VAL A 41 2.15 1.87 -2.30
C VAL A 41 2.20 2.40 -3.72
N VAL A 42 3.26 3.15 -4.03
CA VAL A 42 3.58 3.57 -5.39
C VAL A 42 4.76 2.73 -5.87
N PHE A 43 4.55 1.94 -6.91
CA PHE A 43 5.56 1.06 -7.47
C PHE A 43 6.47 1.83 -8.44
N GLN A 44 7.71 1.36 -8.61
CA GLN A 44 8.64 1.90 -9.60
C GLN A 44 8.17 1.70 -11.03
N HIS A 45 7.37 0.65 -11.29
CA HIS A 45 6.68 0.44 -12.54
C HIS A 45 5.24 0.96 -12.42
N TYR A 46 4.76 1.62 -13.48
CA TYR A 46 3.42 2.19 -13.51
C TYR A 46 2.34 1.12 -13.33
N ALA A 47 1.66 1.15 -12.18
CA ALA A 47 0.48 0.33 -11.89
C ALA A 47 -0.81 1.11 -12.26
N LEU A 48 -0.88 1.59 -13.51
CA LEU A 48 -2.06 2.29 -14.02
C LEU A 48 -3.10 1.29 -14.51
N PHE A 49 -4.37 1.63 -14.37
CA PHE A 49 -5.47 0.94 -15.06
C PHE A 49 -5.58 1.51 -16.47
N PRO A 50 -5.12 0.79 -17.52
CA PRO A 50 -4.94 1.35 -18.87
C PRO A 50 -6.26 1.67 -19.56
N HIS A 51 -7.37 1.09 -19.09
CA HIS A 51 -8.72 1.31 -19.58
C HIS A 51 -9.42 2.49 -18.87
N MET A 52 -8.73 3.22 -17.98
CA MET A 52 -9.27 4.36 -17.24
C MET A 52 -8.58 5.66 -17.65
N THR A 53 -9.33 6.78 -17.59
CA THR A 53 -8.75 8.12 -17.71
C THR A 53 -7.81 8.41 -16.53
N VAL A 54 -6.99 9.47 -16.65
CA VAL A 54 -6.15 9.94 -15.54
C VAL A 54 -6.98 10.24 -14.30
N SER A 55 -8.09 10.98 -14.45
CA SER A 55 -8.99 11.31 -13.33
C SER A 55 -9.55 10.06 -12.66
N ARG A 56 -9.94 9.04 -13.43
CA ARG A 56 -10.42 7.76 -12.91
C ARG A 56 -9.33 6.96 -12.19
N ASN A 57 -8.09 6.96 -12.71
CA ASN A 57 -6.96 6.31 -12.02
C ASN A 57 -6.70 6.92 -10.63
N VAL A 58 -6.73 8.26 -10.53
CA VAL A 58 -6.51 8.97 -9.26
C VAL A 58 -7.68 8.80 -8.30
N ALA A 59 -8.92 8.80 -8.80
CA ALA A 59 -10.13 8.68 -7.99
C ALA A 59 -10.40 7.25 -7.49
N TYR A 60 -9.90 6.22 -8.19
CA TYR A 60 -10.27 4.82 -7.94
C TYR A 60 -10.10 4.37 -6.47
N PRO A 61 -8.97 4.64 -5.77
CA PRO A 61 -8.84 4.28 -4.35
C PRO A 61 -9.82 5.01 -3.44
N LEU A 62 -10.30 6.20 -3.81
CA LEU A 62 -11.30 6.97 -3.07
C LEU A 62 -12.69 6.35 -3.24
N THR A 63 -13.05 5.96 -4.46
CA THR A 63 -14.31 5.25 -4.74
C THR A 63 -14.41 3.94 -3.96
N LEU A 64 -13.33 3.16 -3.87
CA LEU A 64 -13.30 1.93 -3.06
C LEU A 64 -13.50 2.18 -1.56
N ARG A 65 -13.18 3.38 -1.08
CA ARG A 65 -13.41 3.81 0.31
C ARG A 65 -14.80 4.42 0.53
N GLY A 66 -15.65 4.45 -0.51
CA GLY A 66 -16.98 5.05 -0.45
C GLY A 66 -16.98 6.58 -0.35
N ILE A 67 -15.86 7.23 -0.66
CA ILE A 67 -15.77 8.70 -0.67
C ILE A 67 -16.35 9.17 -2.01
N ALA A 68 -17.37 10.02 -1.95
CA ALA A 68 -17.99 10.61 -3.14
C ALA A 68 -16.93 11.38 -3.96
N ASN A 69 -16.95 11.22 -5.28
CA ASN A 69 -16.09 11.99 -6.17
C ASN A 69 -16.38 13.49 -6.00
N PRO A 70 -15.37 14.33 -5.73
CA PRO A 70 -15.50 15.77 -5.92
C PRO A 70 -15.68 16.14 -7.40
#